data_AF-A0A1B6FH29-F1
#
_entry.id   AF-A0A1B6FH29-F1
#
_cell.length_a   1.000
_cell.length_b   1.000
_cell.length_c   1.000
_cell.angle_alpha   90.00
_cell.angle_beta   90.00
_cell.angle_gamma   90.00
#
_symmetry.space_group_name_H-M   'P 1'
#
loop_
_entity.id
_entity.type
_entity.pdbx_description
1 polymer ?
#
loop_
_entity_poly.entity_id
_entity_poly.type
_entity_poly.pdbx_seq_one_letter_code
_entity_poly.pdbx_strand_id
1 'polypeptide(L)'
;SGTIQRYSLPQVALVQRYSQSCRPHSIAINCNSTMASVIDVTGVLTLLELEGASGGSNLERKDVWAMVWATDNPQLLAIMEKTRMYVLRGEDPEEPIPSVGYICSFQDLEIRAVLLDELMHSEPTKEQHLLDLEVKSLR
;
A
#
# COMPACT_ATOMS: atom_id res chain seq x y z
N SER A 1 4.53 9.42 18.77
CA SER A 1 5.57 10.09 17.97
C SER A 1 5.38 9.65 16.52
N GLY A 2 5.28 10.60 15.57
CA GLY A 2 5.13 10.36 14.14
C GLY A 2 6.45 10.45 13.36
N THR A 3 7.57 10.14 14.02
CA THR A 3 8.89 10.24 13.40
C THR A 3 9.22 8.97 12.62
N ILE A 4 9.50 9.13 11.32
CA ILE A 4 10.05 8.08 10.45
C ILE A 4 11.54 8.35 10.29
N GLN A 5 12.37 7.31 10.42
CA GLN A 5 13.82 7.42 10.35
C GLN A 5 14.35 6.50 9.27
N ARG A 6 15.13 7.05 8.33
CA ARG A 6 15.79 6.29 7.28
C ARG A 6 17.24 6.05 7.65
N TYR A 7 17.66 4.79 7.64
CA TYR A 7 19.03 4.36 7.93
C TYR A 7 19.65 3.75 6.68
N SER A 8 20.94 3.99 6.46
CA SER A 8 21.72 3.29 5.43
C SER A 8 22.30 1.99 5.99
N LEU A 9 22.45 1.00 5.11
CA LEU A 9 23.14 -0.26 5.40
C LEU A 9 24.38 -0.40 4.49
N PRO A 10 25.48 -1.01 4.96
CA PRO A 10 25.64 -1.66 6.27
C PRO A 10 26.02 -0.71 7.42
N GLN A 11 26.27 0.58 7.16
CA GLN A 11 26.85 1.50 8.16
C GLN A 11 25.90 1.83 9.33
N VAL A 12 24.60 1.53 9.20
CA VAL A 12 23.55 1.87 10.17
C VAL A 12 23.56 3.37 10.49
N ALA A 13 23.86 4.19 9.49
CA ALA A 13 23.92 5.64 9.64
C ALA A 13 22.53 6.22 9.40
N LEU A 14 22.09 7.12 10.29
CA LEU A 14 20.86 7.87 10.08
C LEU A 14 21.05 8.83 8.90
N VAL A 15 20.31 8.59 7.82
CA VAL A 15 20.35 9.40 6.60
C VAL A 15 19.34 10.54 6.68
N GLN A 16 18.13 10.25 7.19
CA GLN A 16 17.04 11.23 7.19
C GLN A 16 16.03 10.97 8.31
N ARG A 17 15.41 12.05 8.79
CA ARG A 17 14.22 11.99 9.66
C ARG A 17 13.07 12.72 8.98
N TYR A 18 11.92 12.08 8.94
CA TYR A 18 10.67 12.67 8.51
C TYR A 18 9.78 12.80 9.74
N SER A 19 9.17 13.98 9.92
CA SER A 19 8.24 14.24 11.01
C SER A 19 6.85 14.35 10.43
N GLN A 20 6.01 13.36 10.69
CA GLN A 20 4.59 13.43 10.39
C GLN A 20 3.80 13.83 11.64
N SER A 21 2.72 14.59 11.43
CA SER A 21 1.77 14.96 12.49
C SER A 21 0.90 13.80 12.95
N CYS A 22 0.94 12.67 12.23
CA CYS A 22 0.13 11.49 12.49
C CYS A 22 0.86 10.45 13.35
N ARG A 23 0.13 9.41 13.78
CA ARG A 23 0.70 8.20 14.38
C ARG A 23 0.63 7.06 13.36
N PRO A 24 1.75 6.70 12.72
CA PRO A 24 1.77 5.61 11.74
C PRO A 24 1.27 4.29 12.36
N HIS A 25 0.44 3.58 11.61
CA HIS A 25 -0.04 2.23 11.90
C HIS A 25 0.61 1.20 10.98
N SER A 26 0.73 1.52 9.69
CA SER A 26 1.38 0.67 8.69
C SER A 26 2.24 1.52 7.75
N ILE A 27 3.37 0.97 7.31
CA ILE A 27 4.30 1.60 6.37
C ILE A 27 4.72 0.54 5.33
N ALA A 28 4.70 0.90 4.06
CA ALA A 28 5.23 0.07 2.98
C ALA A 28 6.11 0.92 2.05
N ILE A 29 7.14 0.33 1.47
CA ILE A 29 8.10 1.01 0.60
C ILE A 29 8.00 0.38 -0.79
N ASN A 30 8.07 1.19 -1.84
CA ASN A 30 8.02 0.70 -3.22
C ASN A 30 9.30 -0.05 -3.62
N CYS A 31 9.25 -0.79 -4.73
CA CYS A 31 10.30 -1.73 -5.13
C CYS A 31 11.67 -1.09 -5.43
N ASN A 32 11.73 0.21 -5.70
CA ASN A 32 12.97 0.96 -5.94
C ASN A 32 13.36 1.88 -4.76
N SER A 33 12.65 1.83 -3.63
CA SER A 33 12.93 2.64 -2.43
C SER A 33 12.84 4.16 -2.61
N THR A 34 12.11 4.65 -3.60
CA THR A 34 11.92 6.10 -3.82
C THR A 34 10.70 6.66 -3.11
N MET A 35 9.71 5.83 -2.78
CA MET A 35 8.46 6.23 -2.14
C MET A 35 8.09 5.28 -1.00
N ALA A 36 7.49 5.83 0.05
CA ALA A 36 6.82 5.08 1.09
C ALA A 36 5.35 5.48 1.17
N SER A 37 4.48 4.52 1.45
CA SER A 37 3.08 4.75 1.80
C SER A 37 2.92 4.55 3.30
N VAL A 38 2.15 5.41 3.93
CA VAL A 38 1.92 5.40 5.39
C VAL A 38 0.42 5.46 5.65
N ILE A 39 -0.11 4.46 6.35
CA ILE A 39 -1.47 4.50 6.91
C ILE A 39 -1.33 4.83 8.40
N ASP A 40 -2.03 5.85 8.86
CA ASP A 40 -2.07 6.20 10.28
C ASP A 40 -3.19 5.47 11.05
N VAL A 41 -3.20 5.63 12.38
CA VAL A 41 -4.23 5.01 13.25
C VAL A 41 -5.66 5.48 12.99
N THR A 42 -5.85 6.54 12.20
CA THR A 42 -7.18 7.05 11.81
C THR A 42 -7.63 6.53 10.44
N GLY A 43 -6.82 5.69 9.79
CA GLY A 43 -7.10 5.16 8.46
C GLY A 43 -6.79 6.15 7.34
N VAL A 44 -5.96 7.16 7.62
CA VAL A 44 -5.50 8.11 6.60
C VAL A 44 -4.22 7.60 5.97
N LEU A 45 -4.26 7.39 4.65
CA LEU A 45 -3.12 7.06 3.82
C LEU A 45 -2.47 8.34 3.29
N THR A 46 -1.15 8.42 3.40
CA THR A 46 -0.31 9.44 2.75
C THR A 46 0.87 8.79 2.03
N LEU A 47 1.42 9.45 1.00
CA LEU A 47 2.71 9.06 0.42
C LEU A 47 3.83 10.00 0.85
N LEU A 48 5.01 9.41 0.98
CA LEU A 48 6.24 10.04 1.40
C LEU A 48 7.32 9.77 0.35
N GLU A 49 7.83 10.84 -0.26
CA GLU A 49 9.00 10.75 -1.13
C GLU A 49 10.26 10.59 -0.28
N LEU A 50 11.06 9.56 -0.59
CA LEU A 50 12.26 9.22 0.18
C LEU A 50 13.53 9.86 -0.39
N GLU A 51 13.59 10.15 -1.69
CA GLU A 51 14.76 10.75 -2.33
C GLU A 51 14.74 12.29 -2.38
N GLY A 52 13.57 12.92 -2.20
CA GLY A 52 13.37 14.36 -2.24
C GLY A 52 13.63 15.11 -0.92
N ALA A 53 13.86 16.43 -1.03
CA ALA A 53 13.88 17.34 0.12
C ALA A 53 12.45 17.62 0.65
N SER A 54 11.45 17.44 -0.20
CA SER A 54 10.01 17.49 0.11
C SER A 54 9.59 16.16 0.76
N GLY A 55 9.56 16.13 2.08
CA GLY A 55 9.12 14.95 2.85
C GLY A 55 7.61 14.67 2.82
N GLY A 56 6.93 14.83 1.67
CA GLY A 56 5.50 14.51 1.56
C GLY A 56 4.93 14.72 0.16
N SER A 57 4.03 13.81 -0.23
CA SER A 57 3.15 13.94 -1.40
C SER A 57 1.87 14.73 -1.03
N ASN A 58 1.12 15.22 -2.04
CA ASN A 58 -0.19 15.83 -1.78
C ASN A 58 -1.31 14.81 -1.63
N LEU A 59 -1.04 13.53 -1.89
CA LEU A 59 -2.02 12.46 -1.79
C LEU A 59 -2.39 12.18 -0.33
N GLU A 60 -3.64 12.43 0.00
CA GLU A 60 -4.29 12.00 1.23
C GLU A 60 -5.57 11.22 0.88
N ARG A 61 -5.71 10.00 1.39
CA ARG A 61 -6.94 9.21 1.28
C ARG A 61 -7.40 8.74 2.65
N LYS A 62 -8.71 8.68 2.86
CA LYS A 62 -9.33 8.35 4.16
C LYS A 62 -10.00 7.00 4.09
N ASP A 63 -10.25 6.39 5.25
CA ASP A 63 -10.90 5.08 5.35
C ASP A 63 -10.08 3.95 4.66
N VAL A 64 -8.77 4.12 4.58
CA VAL A 64 -7.82 3.14 4.02
C VAL A 64 -7.36 2.21 5.13
N TRP A 65 -7.46 0.90 4.88
CA TRP A 65 -7.12 -0.12 5.88
C TRP A 65 -6.06 -1.12 5.42
N ALA A 66 -5.77 -1.20 4.11
CA ALA A 66 -4.67 -2.00 3.58
C ALA A 66 -4.00 -1.32 2.39
N MET A 67 -2.73 -1.65 2.18
CA MET A 67 -1.93 -1.16 1.06
C MET A 67 -0.85 -2.19 0.67
N VAL A 68 -0.54 -2.29 -0.62
CA VAL A 68 0.60 -3.06 -1.13
C VAL A 68 1.17 -2.35 -2.37
N TRP A 69 2.49 -2.21 -2.42
CA TRP A 69 3.18 -1.78 -3.63
C TRP A 69 3.34 -2.95 -4.59
N ALA A 70 3.27 -2.68 -5.88
CA ALA A 70 3.67 -3.66 -6.87
C ALA A 70 5.17 -3.97 -6.72
N THR A 71 5.53 -5.25 -6.78
CA THR A 71 6.93 -5.69 -6.59
C THR A 71 7.79 -5.40 -7.81
N ASP A 72 7.18 -5.18 -8.96
CA ASP A 72 7.78 -5.02 -10.28
C ASP A 72 7.61 -3.60 -10.86
N ASN A 73 6.75 -2.76 -10.27
CA ASN A 73 6.51 -1.40 -10.74
C ASN A 73 6.41 -0.37 -9.60
N PRO A 74 7.36 0.58 -9.49
CA PRO A 74 7.42 1.52 -8.36
C PRO A 74 6.32 2.58 -8.38
N GLN A 75 5.53 2.67 -9.45
CA GLN A 75 4.41 3.61 -9.59
C GLN A 75 3.08 2.99 -9.18
N LEU A 76 3.00 1.67 -9.00
CA LEU A 76 1.73 0.99 -8.76
C LEU A 76 1.56 0.66 -7.28
N LEU A 77 0.46 1.15 -6.70
CA LEU A 77 0.06 0.89 -5.33
C LEU A 77 -1.39 0.44 -5.31
N ALA A 78 -1.65 -0.76 -4.80
CA ALA A 78 -3.01 -1.20 -4.53
C ALA A 78 -3.39 -0.88 -3.08
N ILE A 79 -4.59 -0.36 -2.86
CA ILE A 79 -5.11 -0.01 -1.53
C ILE A 79 -6.53 -0.49 -1.36
N MET A 80 -6.91 -0.78 -0.11
CA MET A 80 -8.29 -0.99 0.27
C MET A 80 -8.83 0.23 0.98
N GLU A 81 -9.84 0.85 0.38
CA GLU A 81 -10.59 1.98 0.94
C GLU A 81 -12.05 1.57 1.10
N LYS A 82 -12.55 1.55 2.35
CA LYS A 82 -13.87 0.99 2.68
C LYS A 82 -14.02 -0.43 2.09
N THR A 83 -14.99 -0.62 1.19
CA THR A 83 -15.30 -1.90 0.52
C THR A 83 -14.87 -1.88 -0.96
N ARG A 84 -13.83 -1.11 -1.27
CA ARG A 84 -13.31 -0.95 -2.63
C ARG A 84 -11.80 -1.09 -2.64
N MET A 85 -11.32 -1.82 -3.63
CA MET A 85 -9.91 -1.84 -4.00
C MET A 85 -9.66 -0.75 -5.04
N TYR A 86 -8.62 0.05 -4.81
CA TYR A 86 -8.11 1.02 -5.78
C TYR A 86 -6.70 0.62 -6.17
N VAL A 87 -6.38 0.80 -7.46
CA VAL A 87 -4.99 0.83 -7.92
C VAL A 87 -4.65 2.29 -8.17
N LEU A 88 -3.58 2.76 -7.56
CA LEU A 88 -3.01 4.08 -7.78
C LEU A 88 -1.80 3.95 -8.69
N ARG A 89 -1.72 4.83 -9.68
CA ARG A 89 -0.53 5.01 -10.53
C ARG A 89 0.09 6.36 -10.18
N GLY A 90 1.11 6.34 -9.33
CA GLY A 90 1.56 7.55 -8.64
C GLY A 90 0.49 8.06 -7.69
N GLU A 91 -0.06 9.24 -7.96
CA GLU A 91 -1.16 9.83 -7.18
C GLU A 91 -2.54 9.61 -7.83
N ASP A 92 -2.59 9.11 -9.06
CA ASP A 92 -3.82 8.99 -9.84
C ASP A 92 -4.55 7.66 -9.57
N PRO A 93 -5.79 7.67 -9.05
CA PRO A 93 -6.56 6.45 -8.84
C PRO A 93 -7.19 5.93 -10.15
N GLU A 94 -7.07 4.63 -10.39
CA GLU A 94 -7.83 3.91 -11.41
C GLU A 94 -9.28 3.63 -10.94
N GLU A 95 -10.12 3.11 -11.84
CA GLU A 95 -11.51 2.77 -11.55
C GLU A 95 -11.58 1.69 -10.45
N PRO A 96 -12.28 1.96 -9.33
CA PRO A 96 -12.27 1.04 -8.19
C PRO A 96 -13.06 -0.23 -8.45
N ILE A 97 -12.56 -1.32 -7.89
CA ILE A 97 -13.19 -2.63 -7.92
C ILE A 97 -13.86 -2.88 -6.57
N PRO A 98 -15.17 -3.19 -6.51
CA PRO A 98 -15.81 -3.62 -5.27
C PRO A 98 -15.10 -4.87 -4.73
N SER A 99 -14.56 -4.79 -3.52
CA SER A 99 -13.84 -5.90 -2.90
C SER A 99 -13.79 -5.72 -1.40
N VAL A 100 -13.88 -6.85 -0.69
CA VAL A 100 -13.63 -6.96 0.75
C VAL A 100 -12.46 -7.90 1.04
N GLY A 101 -11.71 -8.29 -0.01
CA GLY A 101 -10.56 -9.16 0.11
C GLY A 101 -9.38 -8.46 0.79
N TYR A 102 -8.66 -9.22 1.60
CA TYR A 102 -7.42 -8.78 2.24
C TYR A 102 -6.27 -8.93 1.24
N ILE A 103 -5.68 -7.80 0.86
CA ILE A 103 -4.59 -7.78 -0.12
C ILE A 103 -3.38 -8.58 0.38
N CYS A 104 -2.82 -9.42 -0.49
CA CYS A 104 -1.63 -10.23 -0.21
C CYS A 104 -0.42 -9.76 -1.02
N SER A 105 -0.56 -9.66 -2.35
CA SER A 105 0.56 -9.31 -3.25
C SER A 105 0.05 -8.57 -4.49
N PHE A 106 0.97 -7.82 -5.12
CA PHE A 106 0.72 -7.16 -6.38
C PHE A 106 1.96 -7.30 -7.27
N GLN A 107 1.81 -7.95 -8.42
CA GLN A 107 2.87 -8.20 -9.38
C GLN A 107 2.25 -8.48 -10.76
N ASP A 108 2.94 -8.14 -11.85
CA ASP A 108 2.53 -8.50 -13.21
C ASP A 108 1.11 -8.04 -13.56
N LEU A 109 0.68 -6.90 -13.00
CA LEU A 109 -0.68 -6.36 -13.09
C LEU A 109 -1.77 -7.26 -12.46
N GLU A 110 -1.40 -8.20 -11.60
CA GLU A 110 -2.31 -9.07 -10.85
C GLU A 110 -2.21 -8.75 -9.36
N ILE A 111 -3.37 -8.49 -8.72
CA ILE A 111 -3.49 -8.36 -7.28
C ILE A 111 -4.09 -9.64 -6.74
N ARG A 112 -3.35 -10.30 -5.85
CA ARG A 112 -3.85 -11.45 -5.09
C ARG A 112 -4.37 -10.99 -3.74
N ALA A 113 -5.57 -11.41 -3.39
CA ALA A 113 -6.21 -11.16 -2.12
C ALA A 113 -6.85 -12.43 -1.55
N VAL A 114 -7.17 -12.42 -0.26
CA VAL A 114 -7.87 -13.52 0.42
C VAL A 114 -9.16 -13.04 1.07
N LEU A 115 -10.24 -13.79 0.91
CA LEU A 115 -11.51 -13.56 1.59
C LEU A 115 -11.48 -14.20 2.99
N LEU A 116 -10.90 -13.48 3.97
CA LEU A 116 -10.76 -14.02 5.33
C LEU A 116 -12.10 -14.34 5.98
N ASP A 117 -13.14 -13.56 5.73
CA ASP A 117 -14.45 -13.81 6.31
C ASP A 117 -14.98 -15.19 5.91
N GLU A 118 -14.83 -15.60 4.65
CA GLU A 118 -15.25 -16.92 4.17
C GLU A 118 -14.36 -18.04 4.72
N LEU A 119 -13.06 -17.77 4.82
CA LEU A 119 -12.09 -18.70 5.39
C LEU A 119 -12.42 -19.01 6.87
N MET A 120 -12.89 -18.03 7.64
CA MET A 120 -13.25 -18.22 9.04
C MET A 120 -14.54 -19.03 9.23
N HIS A 121 -15.40 -19.12 8.20
CA HIS A 121 -16.67 -19.86 8.25
C HIS A 121 -16.58 -21.28 7.66
N SER A 122 -15.43 -21.71 7.13
CA SER A 122 -15.25 -23.01 6.47
C SER A 122 -13.87 -23.63 6.76
N GLU A 123 -13.70 -24.93 6.50
CA GLU A 123 -12.39 -25.56 6.68
C GLU A 123 -11.39 -25.02 5.63
N PRO A 124 -10.14 -24.66 6.02
CA PRO A 124 -9.18 -23.90 5.20
C PRO A 124 -8.55 -24.75 4.08
N THR A 125 -9.36 -25.21 3.13
CA THR A 125 -8.97 -26.28 2.20
C THR A 125 -9.10 -25.91 0.73
N LYS A 126 -9.40 -24.65 0.35
CA LYS A 126 -9.65 -24.33 -1.06
C LYS A 126 -9.06 -23.01 -1.56
N GLU A 127 -8.54 -23.07 -2.79
CA GLU A 127 -8.27 -21.95 -3.71
C GLU A 127 -9.49 -21.03 -3.90
N GLN A 128 -10.69 -21.47 -3.50
CA GLN A 128 -11.94 -20.72 -3.58
C GLN A 128 -11.96 -19.42 -2.77
N HIS A 129 -11.06 -19.26 -1.79
CA HIS A 129 -10.97 -18.04 -0.97
C HIS A 129 -9.91 -17.05 -1.46
N LEU A 130 -9.18 -17.41 -2.52
CA LEU A 130 -8.26 -16.50 -3.19
C LEU A 130 -9.01 -15.71 -4.25
N LEU A 131 -8.72 -14.43 -4.31
CA LEU A 131 -9.23 -13.50 -5.29
C LEU A 131 -8.05 -12.95 -6.09
N ASP A 132 -8.00 -13.25 -7.38
CA ASP A 132 -7.03 -12.69 -8.31
C ASP A 132 -7.73 -11.61 -9.15
N LEU A 133 -7.19 -10.39 -9.11
CA LEU A 133 -7.74 -9.22 -9.78
C LEU A 133 -6.73 -8.71 -10.81
N GLU A 134 -7.10 -8.78 -12.08
CA GLU A 134 -6.33 -8.20 -13.16
C GLU A 134 -6.54 -6.68 -13.23
N VAL A 135 -5.43 -5.95 -13.27
CA VAL A 135 -5.38 -4.50 -13.46
C VAL A 135 -5.26 -4.20 -14.95
N LYS A 136 -6.03 -3.24 -15.45
CA LYS A 136 -6.03 -2.90 -16.88
C LYS A 136 -4.65 -2.37 -17.28
N SER A 137 -4.01 -3.03 -18.24
CA SER A 137 -2.83 -2.47 -18.92
C SER A 137 -3.27 -1.34 -19.86
N LEU A 138 -2.64 -0.17 -19.75
CA LEU A 138 -2.88 0.92 -20.71
C LEU A 138 -2.21 0.56 -22.04
N ARG A 139 -3.00 0.59 -23.11
CA ARG A 139 -2.57 0.37 -24.49
C ARG A 139 -2.11 1.69 -25.12
#